data_AF-A0A7S2D596-F1
#
_entry.id   AF-A0A7S2D596-F1
#
_cell.length_a   1.000
_cell.length_b   1.000
_cell.length_c   1.000
_cell.angle_alpha   90.00
_cell.angle_beta   90.00
_cell.angle_gamma   90.00
#
_symmetry.space_group_name_H-M   'P 1'
#
loop_
_entity.id
_entity.type
_entity.pdbx_description
1 polymer ?
#
loop_
_entity_poly.entity_id
_entity_poly.type
_entity_poly.pdbx_seq_one_letter_code
_entity_poly.pdbx_strand_id
1 'polypeptide(L)'
;HLEPESPYTRLGVHRSDLLNSSFRTFSSLTMSDLLTRPLRIHYLDEDGIDEGGLVKDWFLELSRRLVDPNLGLLVQLEGQDVFGLDPRAHHVHSPELLKNYYRFIGRFLGKAVFDRQVVDLRLERTMLLQMLGQPVTLPDLIQLDPHRLRGLNWILSQESLGGEDGPLGGTTFTLDMEVFGGDTVSEELVEGGKDILLTDDNRGEYVDAVVRFMATARVVTGIEEISRGFRDLVPAEVLEDLEVEDLLQLFI
;
A
#
# COMPACT_ATOMS: atom_id res chain seq x y z
N HIS A 1 34.45 3.33 -30.20
CA HIS A 1 33.44 2.29 -30.47
C HIS A 1 32.60 2.16 -29.20
N LEU A 2 31.34 2.56 -29.25
CA LEU A 2 30.39 2.27 -28.17
C LEU A 2 30.06 0.78 -28.31
N GLU A 3 30.22 0.00 -27.23
CA GLU A 3 29.70 -1.36 -27.20
C GLU A 3 28.19 -1.32 -27.49
N PRO A 4 27.65 -2.26 -28.29
CA PRO A 4 26.20 -2.31 -28.50
C PRO A 4 25.50 -2.48 -27.14
N GLU A 5 24.44 -1.71 -26.92
CA GLU A 5 23.66 -1.83 -25.69
C GLU A 5 23.15 -3.27 -25.53
N SER A 6 23.32 -3.82 -24.32
CA SER A 6 22.82 -5.15 -23.96
C SER A 6 21.32 -5.26 -24.28
N PRO A 7 20.85 -6.38 -24.87
CA PRO A 7 19.44 -6.57 -25.22
C PRO A 7 18.52 -6.75 -24.00
N TYR A 8 19.10 -6.86 -22.80
CA TYR A 8 18.41 -6.99 -21.53
C TYR A 8 19.07 -6.11 -20.47
N THR A 9 18.30 -5.78 -19.44
CA THR A 9 18.78 -5.14 -18.21
C THR A 9 19.15 -6.24 -17.21
N ARG A 10 20.43 -6.30 -16.83
CA ARG A 10 20.92 -7.29 -15.86
C ARG A 10 20.79 -6.75 -14.43
N LEU A 11 20.10 -7.49 -13.58
CA LEU A 11 20.05 -7.23 -12.14
C LEU A 11 20.95 -8.25 -11.41
N GLY A 12 22.14 -7.79 -11.00
CA GLY A 12 23.05 -8.58 -10.17
C GLY A 12 22.62 -8.52 -8.71
N VAL A 13 22.32 -9.66 -8.10
CA VAL A 13 21.88 -9.77 -6.70
C VAL A 13 22.59 -10.91 -5.97
N HIS A 14 22.70 -10.80 -4.65
CA HIS A 14 23.24 -11.87 -3.80
C HIS A 14 22.06 -12.61 -3.17
N ARG A 15 21.92 -13.92 -3.39
CA ARG A 15 20.76 -14.67 -2.86
C ARG A 15 20.75 -14.70 -1.33
N SER A 16 21.95 -14.75 -0.75
CA SER A 16 22.18 -14.67 0.70
C SER A 16 21.66 -13.36 1.33
N ASP A 17 21.66 -12.27 0.55
CA ASP A 17 21.25 -10.93 0.96
C ASP A 17 20.23 -10.34 -0.05
N LEU A 18 19.24 -11.15 -0.42
CA LEU A 18 18.35 -10.88 -1.56
C LEU A 18 17.67 -9.51 -1.46
N LEU A 19 17.14 -9.17 -0.29
CA LEU A 19 16.41 -7.91 -0.09
C LEU A 19 17.33 -6.70 -0.26
N ASN A 20 18.42 -6.63 0.49
CA ASN A 20 19.29 -5.44 0.45
C ASN A 20 20.02 -5.32 -0.89
N SER A 21 20.45 -6.44 -1.49
CA SER A 21 21.09 -6.42 -2.80
C SER A 21 20.09 -5.99 -3.89
N SER A 22 18.86 -6.52 -3.87
CA SER A 22 17.80 -6.07 -4.78
C SER A 22 17.46 -4.60 -4.58
N PHE A 23 17.29 -4.15 -3.33
CA PHE A 23 17.02 -2.76 -3.00
C PHE A 23 18.08 -1.82 -3.57
N ARG A 24 19.38 -2.12 -3.37
CA ARG A 24 20.48 -1.29 -3.87
C ARG A 24 20.59 -1.32 -5.39
N THR A 25 20.63 -2.51 -5.99
CA THR A 25 20.84 -2.65 -7.44
C THR A 25 19.64 -2.09 -8.20
N PHE A 26 18.41 -2.44 -7.79
CA PHE A 26 17.19 -1.97 -8.45
C PHE A 26 17.03 -0.45 -8.33
N SER A 27 17.36 0.13 -7.17
CA SER A 27 17.32 1.59 -7.00
C SER A 27 18.36 2.34 -7.83
N SER A 28 19.42 1.66 -8.27
CA SER A 28 20.45 2.25 -9.15
C SER A 28 20.10 2.21 -10.65
N LEU A 29 19.09 1.41 -11.03
CA LEU A 29 18.66 1.31 -12.42
C LEU A 29 17.86 2.55 -12.84
N THR A 30 18.06 2.98 -14.07
CA THR A 30 17.28 4.08 -14.65
C THR A 30 15.92 3.59 -15.13
N MET A 31 15.00 4.53 -15.37
CA MET A 31 13.70 4.18 -15.93
C MET A 31 13.81 3.51 -17.30
N SER A 32 14.76 3.97 -18.11
CA SER A 32 15.05 3.38 -19.41
C SER A 32 15.44 1.91 -19.26
N ASP A 33 16.29 1.59 -18.28
CA ASP A 33 16.70 0.21 -18.02
C ASP A 33 15.52 -0.70 -17.68
N LEU A 34 14.55 -0.19 -16.92
CA LEU A 34 13.43 -0.99 -16.41
C LEU A 34 12.27 -1.12 -17.42
N LEU A 35 12.10 -0.15 -18.31
CA LEU A 35 10.95 -0.09 -19.25
C LEU A 35 11.28 -0.51 -20.67
N THR A 36 12.52 -0.33 -21.14
CA THR A 36 12.85 -0.55 -22.57
C THR A 36 13.36 -1.96 -22.85
N ARG A 37 13.83 -2.66 -21.82
CA ARG A 37 14.52 -3.94 -21.95
C ARG A 37 14.00 -4.97 -20.95
N PRO A 38 13.93 -6.26 -21.33
CA PRO A 38 13.61 -7.34 -20.40
C PRO A 38 14.59 -7.38 -19.23
N LEU A 39 14.08 -7.64 -18.03
CA LEU A 39 14.90 -7.87 -16.85
C LEU A 39 15.49 -9.29 -16.88
N ARG A 40 16.77 -9.43 -16.52
CA ARG A 40 17.39 -10.73 -16.26
C ARG A 40 18.06 -10.73 -14.90
N ILE A 41 17.80 -11.77 -14.11
CA ILE A 41 18.38 -11.91 -12.77
C ILE A 41 19.69 -12.68 -12.87
N HIS A 42 20.69 -12.21 -12.15
CA HIS A 42 21.97 -12.89 -12.05
C HIS A 42 22.39 -12.97 -10.58
N TYR A 43 22.26 -14.16 -10.00
CA TYR A 43 22.75 -14.43 -8.66
C TYR A 43 24.28 -14.47 -8.67
N LEU A 44 24.91 -13.48 -8.03
CA LEU A 44 26.37 -13.31 -8.02
C LEU A 44 27.11 -14.41 -7.25
N ASP A 45 26.38 -15.14 -6.39
CA ASP A 45 26.91 -16.22 -5.54
C ASP A 45 26.68 -17.62 -6.15
N GLU A 46 26.10 -17.71 -7.35
CA GLU A 46 25.74 -18.98 -8.00
C GLU A 46 26.34 -19.09 -9.41
N ASP A 47 26.79 -20.28 -9.80
CA ASP A 47 27.24 -20.57 -11.17
C ASP A 47 26.03 -20.92 -12.05
N GLY A 48 25.53 -19.95 -12.84
CA GLY A 48 24.44 -20.17 -13.79
C GLY A 48 24.03 -18.92 -14.55
N ILE A 49 23.68 -19.08 -15.84
CA ILE A 49 23.10 -18.02 -16.68
C ILE A 49 21.60 -18.32 -16.82
N ASP A 50 20.76 -17.36 -16.41
CA ASP A 50 19.30 -17.47 -16.42
C ASP A 50 18.72 -17.74 -17.83
N GLU A 51 17.92 -18.81 -17.97
CA GLU A 51 17.05 -19.09 -19.12
C GLU A 51 15.58 -18.64 -18.89
N GLY A 52 15.34 -17.70 -17.97
CA GLY A 52 14.04 -17.08 -17.70
C GLY A 52 13.34 -17.56 -16.43
N GLY A 53 13.83 -18.63 -15.79
CA GLY A 53 13.30 -19.12 -14.51
C GLY A 53 13.64 -18.22 -13.32
N LEU A 54 14.83 -17.59 -13.33
CA LEU A 54 15.30 -16.83 -12.16
C LEU A 54 14.57 -15.49 -12.00
N VAL A 55 14.01 -14.91 -13.06
CA VAL A 55 13.16 -13.72 -12.95
C VAL A 55 11.93 -14.01 -12.10
N LYS A 56 11.20 -15.09 -12.41
CA LYS A 56 10.02 -15.48 -11.65
C LYS A 56 10.38 -15.81 -10.20
N ASP A 57 11.44 -16.58 -9.99
CA ASP A 57 11.90 -16.95 -8.65
C ASP A 57 12.31 -15.71 -7.84
N TRP A 58 12.95 -14.73 -8.47
CA TRP A 58 13.30 -13.47 -7.83
C TRP A 58 12.07 -12.69 -7.35
N PHE A 59 11.03 -12.56 -8.17
CA PHE A 59 9.77 -11.91 -7.75
C PHE A 59 9.14 -12.63 -6.55
N LEU A 60 9.05 -13.96 -6.60
CA LEU A 60 8.46 -14.75 -5.52
C LEU A 60 9.30 -14.75 -4.23
N GLU A 61 10.63 -14.83 -4.32
CA GLU A 61 11.49 -14.82 -3.15
C GLU A 61 11.59 -13.43 -2.52
N LEU A 62 11.70 -12.38 -3.32
CA LEU A 62 11.79 -11.02 -2.83
C LEU A 62 10.48 -10.60 -2.15
N SER A 63 9.33 -10.94 -2.71
CA SER A 63 8.03 -10.62 -2.11
C SER A 63 7.87 -11.22 -0.70
N ARG A 64 8.31 -12.46 -0.50
CA ARG A 64 8.35 -13.12 0.83
C ARG A 64 9.27 -12.41 1.83
N ARG A 65 10.36 -11.79 1.37
CA ARG A 65 11.27 -11.03 2.25
C ARG A 65 10.69 -9.68 2.65
N LEU A 66 9.81 -9.09 1.84
CA LEU A 66 9.17 -7.81 2.15
C LEU A 66 8.20 -7.90 3.34
N VAL A 67 7.68 -9.10 3.63
CA VAL A 67 6.76 -9.36 4.73
C VAL A 67 7.42 -9.98 5.96
N ASP A 68 8.76 -9.97 6.03
CA ASP A 68 9.47 -10.39 7.25
C ASP A 68 9.09 -9.43 8.40
N PRO A 69 8.50 -9.93 9.50
CA PRO A 69 8.14 -9.08 10.63
C PRO A 69 9.33 -8.31 11.24
N ASN A 70 10.55 -8.84 11.12
CA ASN A 70 11.77 -8.18 11.59
C ASN A 70 12.19 -7.01 10.69
N LEU A 71 11.75 -7.02 9.43
CA LEU A 71 11.98 -5.90 8.51
C LEU A 71 11.09 -4.70 8.87
N GLY A 72 9.90 -4.93 9.44
CA GLY A 72 9.04 -3.87 9.96
C GLY A 72 8.53 -2.88 8.92
N LEU A 73 8.36 -3.30 7.66
CA LEU A 73 7.75 -2.49 6.59
C LEU A 73 6.28 -2.81 6.39
N LEU A 74 5.98 -4.11 6.28
CA LEU A 74 4.64 -4.65 6.10
C LEU A 74 4.29 -5.56 7.27
N VAL A 75 3.03 -5.60 7.64
CA VAL A 75 2.51 -6.45 8.72
C VAL A 75 1.26 -7.17 8.24
N GLN A 76 1.13 -8.45 8.62
CA GLN A 76 -0.09 -9.19 8.39
C GLN A 76 -1.22 -8.61 9.23
N LEU A 77 -2.37 -8.37 8.62
CA LEU A 77 -3.54 -7.85 9.32
C LEU A 77 -4.21 -8.95 10.17
N GLU A 78 -4.65 -8.57 11.36
CA GLU A 78 -5.20 -9.53 12.31
C GLU A 78 -6.43 -10.25 11.74
N GLY A 79 -6.42 -11.59 11.80
CA GLY A 79 -7.50 -12.43 11.31
C GLY A 79 -7.61 -12.51 9.78
N GLN A 80 -6.64 -12.00 9.02
CA GLN A 80 -6.67 -12.00 7.55
C GLN A 80 -5.36 -12.50 6.96
N ASP A 81 -5.42 -13.06 5.74
CA ASP A 81 -4.26 -13.49 4.95
C ASP A 81 -3.86 -12.40 3.94
N VAL A 82 -3.74 -11.17 4.44
CA VAL A 82 -3.33 -9.98 3.67
C VAL A 82 -2.39 -9.11 4.50
N PHE A 83 -1.57 -8.33 3.82
CA PHE A 83 -0.56 -7.47 4.41
C PHE A 83 -0.91 -5.99 4.20
N GLY A 84 -0.74 -5.22 5.27
CA GLY A 84 -0.80 -3.76 5.28
C GLY A 84 0.56 -3.15 5.59
N LEU A 85 0.67 -1.82 5.55
CA LEU A 85 1.83 -1.10 6.07
C LEU A 85 1.93 -1.25 7.60
N ASP A 86 3.13 -1.50 8.14
CA ASP A 86 3.31 -1.57 9.60
C ASP A 86 3.24 -0.14 10.18
N PRO A 87 2.25 0.19 11.04
CA PRO A 87 2.15 1.52 11.64
C PRO A 87 3.36 1.87 12.52
N ARG A 88 4.16 0.88 12.92
CA ARG A 88 5.35 1.02 13.77
C ARG A 88 6.65 1.08 12.96
N ALA A 89 6.59 1.11 11.63
CA ALA A 89 7.78 1.12 10.77
C ALA A 89 8.76 2.26 11.09
N HIS A 90 8.25 3.39 11.56
CA HIS A 90 9.03 4.56 11.99
C HIS A 90 9.87 4.32 13.25
N HIS A 91 9.60 3.26 14.03
CA HIS A 91 10.47 2.84 15.14
C HIS A 91 11.65 1.99 14.67
N VAL A 92 11.58 1.42 13.46
CA VAL A 92 12.59 0.49 12.91
C VAL A 92 13.54 1.22 11.94
N HIS A 93 13.00 2.11 11.11
CA HIS A 93 13.75 2.79 10.05
C HIS A 93 13.74 4.31 10.22
N SER A 94 14.79 4.99 9.76
CA SER A 94 14.77 6.44 9.63
C SER A 94 13.71 6.87 8.60
N PRO A 95 13.14 8.09 8.70
CA PRO A 95 12.12 8.57 7.75
C PRO A 95 12.57 8.50 6.29
N GLU A 96 13.83 8.82 5.99
CA GLU A 96 14.40 8.80 4.64
C GLU A 96 14.54 7.38 4.11
N LEU A 97 15.06 6.46 4.94
CA LEU A 97 15.20 5.06 4.56
C LEU A 97 13.84 4.41 4.33
N LEU A 98 12.87 4.73 5.19
CA LEU A 98 11.50 4.23 5.10
C LEU A 98 10.83 4.66 3.78
N LYS A 99 10.97 5.95 3.40
CA LYS A 99 10.50 6.45 2.10
C LYS A 99 11.14 5.71 0.92
N ASN A 100 12.45 5.47 0.98
CA ASN A 100 13.15 4.74 -0.07
C ASN A 100 12.68 3.29 -0.18
N TYR A 101 12.45 2.61 0.93
CA TYR A 101 11.88 1.26 0.94
C TYR A 101 10.48 1.22 0.33
N TYR A 102 9.61 2.15 0.70
CA TYR A 102 8.27 2.24 0.13
C TYR A 102 8.29 2.57 -1.37
N ARG A 103 9.17 3.47 -1.81
CA ARG A 103 9.38 3.74 -3.24
C ARG A 103 9.87 2.51 -3.99
N PHE A 104 10.77 1.74 -3.38
CA PHE A 104 11.27 0.47 -3.93
C PHE A 104 10.16 -0.58 -4.02
N ILE A 105 9.34 -0.77 -2.98
CA ILE A 105 8.18 -1.69 -3.01
C ILE A 105 7.24 -1.30 -4.15
N GLY A 106 6.92 -0.01 -4.27
CA GLY A 106 6.11 0.50 -5.37
C GLY A 106 6.66 0.11 -6.73
N ARG A 107 7.95 0.36 -6.97
CA ARG A 107 8.61 -0.01 -8.23
C ARG A 107 8.65 -1.51 -8.45
N PHE A 108 8.96 -2.29 -7.42
CA PHE A 108 8.95 -3.75 -7.50
C PHE A 108 7.57 -4.28 -7.96
N LEU A 109 6.49 -3.78 -7.36
CA LEU A 109 5.11 -4.14 -7.74
C LEU A 109 4.76 -3.64 -9.15
N GLY A 110 5.14 -2.40 -9.49
CA GLY A 110 4.91 -1.86 -10.83
C GLY A 110 5.65 -2.64 -11.91
N LYS A 111 6.87 -3.10 -11.61
CA LYS A 111 7.65 -3.97 -12.50
C LYS A 111 7.03 -5.35 -12.65
N ALA A 112 6.46 -5.91 -11.57
CA ALA A 112 5.73 -7.17 -11.63
C ALA A 112 4.52 -7.07 -12.59
N VAL A 113 3.75 -5.98 -12.49
CA VAL A 113 2.63 -5.72 -13.42
C VAL A 113 3.13 -5.55 -14.86
N PHE A 114 4.16 -4.72 -15.07
CA PHE A 114 4.72 -4.46 -16.39
C PHE A 114 5.26 -5.74 -17.07
N ASP A 115 5.96 -6.59 -16.33
CA ASP A 115 6.54 -7.86 -16.83
C ASP A 115 5.56 -9.04 -16.77
N ARG A 116 4.32 -8.83 -16.30
CA ARG A 116 3.30 -9.86 -16.07
C ARG A 116 3.81 -11.00 -15.18
N GLN A 117 4.51 -10.64 -14.12
CA GLN A 117 5.03 -11.56 -13.11
C GLN A 117 4.10 -11.60 -11.89
N VAL A 118 3.98 -12.78 -11.32
CA VAL A 118 3.27 -12.99 -10.05
C VAL A 118 4.22 -12.69 -8.88
N VAL A 119 3.67 -12.15 -7.80
CA VAL A 119 4.38 -11.96 -6.53
C VAL A 119 3.61 -12.68 -5.43
N ASP A 120 4.35 -13.25 -4.48
CA ASP A 120 3.81 -13.91 -3.28
C ASP A 120 3.70 -12.86 -2.17
N LEU A 121 2.69 -11.99 -2.30
CA LEU A 121 2.42 -10.82 -1.46
C LEU A 121 0.99 -10.34 -1.67
N ARG A 122 0.04 -10.83 -0.87
CA ARG A 122 -1.34 -10.32 -0.86
C ARG A 122 -1.43 -9.02 -0.09
N LEU A 123 -1.64 -7.90 -0.79
CA LEU A 123 -1.89 -6.61 -0.16
C LEU A 123 -3.38 -6.45 0.16
N GLU A 124 -3.67 -5.74 1.24
CA GLU A 124 -5.04 -5.37 1.58
C GLU A 124 -5.66 -4.44 0.52
N ARG A 125 -6.98 -4.57 0.31
CA ARG A 125 -7.69 -3.98 -0.84
C ARG A 125 -7.57 -2.45 -0.90
N THR A 126 -7.64 -1.76 0.24
CA THR A 126 -7.60 -0.30 0.29
C THR A 126 -6.24 0.25 -0.11
N MET A 127 -5.13 -0.44 0.22
CA MET A 127 -3.81 -0.10 -0.32
C MET A 127 -3.80 -0.14 -1.85
N LEU A 128 -4.38 -1.19 -2.45
CA LEU A 128 -4.42 -1.35 -3.90
C LEU A 128 -5.25 -0.25 -4.57
N LEU A 129 -6.43 0.06 -4.03
CA LEU A 129 -7.25 1.18 -4.51
C LEU A 129 -6.47 2.50 -4.48
N GLN A 130 -5.78 2.79 -3.37
CA GLN A 130 -5.00 4.01 -3.24
C GLN A 130 -3.82 4.06 -4.21
N MET A 131 -3.16 2.92 -4.46
CA MET A 131 -2.11 2.81 -5.50
C MET A 131 -2.65 3.16 -6.89
N LEU A 132 -3.85 2.68 -7.22
CA LEU A 132 -4.55 3.00 -8.46
C LEU A 132 -5.14 4.42 -8.49
N GLY A 133 -5.12 5.15 -7.37
CA GLY A 133 -5.77 6.47 -7.26
C GLY A 133 -7.30 6.39 -7.24
N GLN A 134 -7.84 5.21 -6.93
CA GLN A 134 -9.28 4.97 -6.83
C GLN A 134 -9.78 5.29 -5.41
N PRO A 135 -11.04 5.74 -5.26
CA PRO A 135 -11.61 6.06 -3.96
C PRO A 135 -11.81 4.79 -3.12
N VAL A 136 -11.47 4.87 -1.84
CA VAL A 136 -11.79 3.85 -0.84
C VAL A 136 -13.23 4.05 -0.38
N THR A 137 -14.01 2.98 -0.34
CA THR A 137 -15.41 3.01 0.08
C THR A 137 -15.62 2.43 1.49
N LEU A 138 -16.78 2.70 2.10
CA LEU A 138 -17.13 2.13 3.40
C LEU A 138 -17.09 0.58 3.40
N PRO A 139 -17.66 -0.13 2.39
CA PRO A 139 -17.52 -1.59 2.30
C PRO A 139 -16.08 -2.10 2.30
N ASP A 140 -15.14 -1.35 1.73
CA ASP A 140 -13.73 -1.74 1.70
C ASP A 140 -13.11 -1.68 3.09
N LEU A 141 -13.36 -0.58 3.81
CA LEU A 141 -12.89 -0.43 5.18
C LEU A 141 -13.57 -1.42 6.12
N ILE A 142 -14.86 -1.73 5.94
CA ILE A 142 -15.55 -2.74 6.76
C ILE A 142 -14.96 -4.12 6.56
N GLN A 143 -14.50 -4.48 5.36
CA GLN A 143 -13.78 -5.75 5.15
C GLN A 143 -12.45 -5.76 5.90
N LEU A 144 -11.77 -4.61 5.97
CA LEU A 144 -10.50 -4.44 6.66
C LEU A 144 -10.64 -4.54 8.19
N ASP A 145 -11.62 -3.84 8.77
CA ASP A 145 -11.88 -3.83 10.21
C ASP A 145 -13.39 -3.77 10.51
N PRO A 146 -14.08 -4.93 10.46
CA PRO A 146 -15.51 -4.98 10.73
C PRO A 146 -15.82 -4.54 12.16
N HIS A 147 -14.92 -4.78 13.11
CA HIS A 147 -15.17 -4.51 14.52
C HIS A 147 -15.22 -3.01 14.80
N ARG A 148 -14.25 -2.26 14.29
CA ARG A 148 -14.11 -0.82 14.48
C ARG A 148 -15.13 -0.01 13.67
N LEU A 149 -15.60 -0.53 12.54
CA LEU A 149 -16.40 0.25 11.58
C LEU A 149 -17.88 -0.13 11.53
N ARG A 150 -18.32 -1.11 12.33
CA ARG A 150 -19.73 -1.51 12.46
C ARG A 150 -20.66 -0.35 12.80
N GLY A 151 -20.18 0.64 13.54
CA GLY A 151 -20.97 1.84 13.91
C GLY A 151 -21.36 2.72 12.71
N LEU A 152 -20.56 2.74 11.63
CA LEU A 152 -20.82 3.61 10.48
C LEU A 152 -22.04 3.15 9.66
N ASN A 153 -22.19 1.83 9.47
CA ASN A 153 -23.41 1.27 8.88
C ASN A 153 -24.65 1.58 9.72
N TRP A 154 -24.50 1.55 11.05
CA TRP A 154 -25.60 1.88 11.95
C TRP A 154 -26.09 3.31 11.71
N ILE A 155 -25.18 4.29 11.66
CA ILE A 155 -25.48 5.72 11.38
C ILE A 155 -26.31 5.88 10.09
N LEU A 156 -25.88 5.22 9.01
CA LEU A 156 -26.55 5.30 7.71
C LEU A 156 -27.91 4.60 7.70
N SER A 157 -28.08 3.55 8.51
CA SER A 157 -29.30 2.72 8.50
C SER A 157 -30.44 3.22 9.38
N GLN A 158 -30.18 4.15 10.31
CA GLN A 158 -31.22 4.64 11.21
C GLN A 158 -32.25 5.51 10.47
N GLU A 159 -33.51 5.43 10.87
CA GLU A 159 -34.54 6.36 10.37
C GLU A 159 -34.25 7.80 10.85
N SER A 160 -33.91 7.95 12.14
CA SER A 160 -33.41 9.19 12.74
C SER A 160 -32.36 8.88 13.80
N LEU A 161 -31.37 9.77 13.95
CA LEU A 161 -30.32 9.75 14.96
C LEU A 161 -30.79 10.31 16.31
N GLY A 162 -32.00 10.88 16.39
CA GLY A 162 -32.60 11.38 17.63
C GLY A 162 -32.15 12.78 18.07
N GLY A 163 -31.38 13.49 17.24
CA GLY A 163 -30.90 14.85 17.55
C GLY A 163 -29.99 14.88 18.78
N GLU A 164 -30.06 15.97 19.56
CA GLU A 164 -29.23 16.15 20.77
C GLU A 164 -29.49 15.12 21.88
N ASP A 165 -30.71 14.59 21.99
CA ASP A 165 -31.08 13.58 22.99
C ASP A 165 -30.79 12.14 22.51
N GLY A 166 -30.33 12.00 21.27
CA GLY A 166 -30.01 10.71 20.64
C GLY A 166 -28.69 10.09 21.13
N PRO A 167 -28.42 8.83 20.78
CA PRO A 167 -27.19 8.13 21.16
C PRO A 167 -25.90 8.76 20.59
N LEU A 168 -26.02 9.59 19.55
CA LEU A 168 -24.91 10.37 18.97
C LEU A 168 -25.07 11.88 19.21
N GLY A 169 -25.92 12.28 20.16
CA GLY A 169 -26.12 13.68 20.51
C GLY A 169 -24.80 14.37 20.88
N GLY A 170 -24.55 15.54 20.30
CA GLY A 170 -23.29 16.27 20.50
C GLY A 170 -22.09 15.75 19.70
N THR A 171 -22.24 14.69 18.90
CA THR A 171 -21.19 14.25 17.97
C THR A 171 -20.98 15.30 16.91
N THR A 172 -19.74 15.71 16.68
CA THR A 172 -19.35 16.64 15.63
C THR A 172 -18.54 15.92 14.56
N PHE A 173 -18.08 16.62 13.52
CA PHE A 173 -17.24 16.03 12.47
C PHE A 173 -15.80 15.82 12.98
N THR A 174 -15.68 15.07 14.07
CA THR A 174 -14.45 14.61 14.68
C THR A 174 -14.47 13.10 14.87
N LEU A 175 -13.28 12.51 15.03
CA LEU A 175 -13.11 11.10 15.35
C LEU A 175 -12.06 10.93 16.44
N ASP A 176 -12.44 10.21 17.48
CA ASP A 176 -11.54 9.85 18.57
C ASP A 176 -10.67 8.65 18.18
N MET A 177 -9.36 8.81 18.30
CA MET A 177 -8.37 7.79 18.00
C MET A 177 -7.51 7.49 19.21
N GLU A 178 -7.40 6.21 19.54
CA GLU A 178 -6.41 5.74 20.51
C GLU A 178 -5.00 5.82 19.89
N VAL A 179 -4.11 6.55 20.56
CA VAL A 179 -2.70 6.68 20.21
C VAL A 179 -1.84 5.84 21.14
N PHE A 180 -0.56 5.65 20.78
CA PHE A 180 0.36 4.82 21.54
C PHE A 180 0.48 5.33 22.98
N GLY A 181 0.21 4.46 23.97
CA GLY A 181 0.20 4.81 25.39
C GLY A 181 -1.20 4.81 26.04
N GLY A 182 -2.27 4.59 25.26
CA GLY A 182 -3.64 4.54 25.76
C GLY A 182 -4.33 5.90 25.83
N ASP A 183 -3.65 6.96 25.39
CA ASP A 183 -4.26 8.27 25.23
C ASP A 183 -5.22 8.28 24.03
N THR A 184 -6.26 9.11 24.10
CA THR A 184 -7.21 9.32 22.99
C THR A 184 -7.06 10.75 22.46
N VAL A 185 -6.89 10.88 21.14
CA VAL A 185 -6.84 12.17 20.44
C VAL A 185 -8.08 12.30 19.57
N SER A 186 -8.76 13.45 19.65
CA SER A 186 -9.88 13.78 18.78
C SER A 186 -9.36 14.55 17.57
N GLU A 187 -9.54 13.99 16.37
CA GLU A 187 -9.11 14.60 15.12
C GLU A 187 -10.31 15.16 14.36
N GLU A 188 -10.17 16.38 13.81
CA GLU A 188 -11.19 16.96 12.94
C GLU A 188 -11.18 16.26 11.57
N LEU A 189 -12.33 15.75 11.13
CA LEU A 189 -12.48 15.00 9.87
C LEU A 189 -12.51 15.92 8.63
N VAL A 190 -12.85 17.18 8.86
CA VAL A 190 -12.89 18.27 7.90
C VAL A 190 -12.43 19.55 8.59
N GLU A 191 -12.05 20.57 7.83
CA GLU A 191 -11.65 21.87 8.41
C GLU A 191 -12.79 22.48 9.25
N GLY A 192 -12.53 22.75 10.53
CA GLY A 192 -13.55 23.26 11.46
C GLY A 192 -14.56 22.19 11.90
N GLY A 193 -14.25 20.91 11.71
CA GLY A 193 -15.17 19.80 11.95
C GLY A 193 -15.72 19.73 13.38
N LYS A 194 -14.97 20.25 14.37
CA LYS A 194 -15.43 20.35 15.76
C LYS A 194 -16.69 21.23 15.95
N ASP A 195 -16.94 22.15 15.03
CA ASP A 195 -18.06 23.10 15.09
C ASP A 195 -19.25 22.63 14.21
N ILE A 196 -19.10 21.50 13.52
CA ILE A 196 -20.11 20.92 12.63
C ILE A 196 -20.76 19.74 13.34
N LEU A 197 -22.02 19.90 13.78
CA LEU A 197 -22.77 18.84 14.45
C LEU A 197 -23.23 17.76 13.44
N LEU A 198 -23.15 16.49 13.84
CA LEU A 198 -23.78 15.38 13.13
C LEU A 198 -25.31 15.47 13.26
N THR A 199 -26.00 15.44 12.14
CA THR A 199 -27.46 15.50 12.03
C THR A 199 -27.99 14.42 11.08
N ASP A 200 -29.31 14.25 11.06
CA ASP A 200 -29.97 13.34 10.13
C ASP A 200 -29.68 13.68 8.67
N ASP A 201 -29.51 14.96 8.34
CA ASP A 201 -29.31 15.45 6.98
C ASP A 201 -27.86 15.27 6.49
N ASN A 202 -26.87 15.42 7.38
CA ASN A 202 -25.45 15.40 7.01
C ASN A 202 -24.72 14.08 7.35
N ARG A 203 -25.44 13.06 7.82
CA ARG A 203 -24.86 11.77 8.24
C ARG A 203 -24.06 11.06 7.14
N GLY A 204 -24.46 11.22 5.88
CA GLY A 204 -23.73 10.67 4.73
C GLY A 204 -22.36 11.34 4.57
N GLU A 205 -22.32 12.67 4.67
CA GLU A 205 -21.08 13.45 4.60
C GLU A 205 -20.15 13.13 5.77
N TYR A 206 -20.70 12.93 6.98
CA TYR A 206 -19.94 12.50 8.15
C TYR A 206 -19.27 11.15 7.91
N VAL A 207 -20.05 10.15 7.46
CA VAL A 207 -19.52 8.81 7.18
C VAL A 207 -18.46 8.86 6.07
N ASP A 208 -18.68 9.61 5.01
CA ASP A 208 -17.68 9.80 3.95
C ASP A 208 -16.41 10.48 4.48
N ALA A 209 -16.52 11.43 5.40
CA ALA A 209 -15.38 12.08 6.04
C ALA A 209 -14.60 11.10 6.93
N VAL A 210 -15.30 10.25 7.71
CA VAL A 210 -14.66 9.16 8.47
C VAL A 210 -13.95 8.18 7.52
N VAL A 211 -14.58 7.79 6.41
CA VAL A 211 -13.96 6.87 5.42
C VAL A 211 -12.69 7.48 4.84
N ARG A 212 -12.73 8.74 4.38
CA ARG A 212 -11.54 9.45 3.86
C ARG A 212 -10.43 9.55 4.90
N PHE A 213 -10.81 9.91 6.13
CA PHE A 213 -9.87 10.03 7.24
C PHE A 213 -9.23 8.67 7.56
N MET A 214 -10.01 7.61 7.75
CA MET A 214 -9.50 6.27 8.06
C MET A 214 -8.60 5.70 6.95
N ALA A 215 -8.93 5.96 5.68
CA ALA A 215 -8.10 5.55 4.56
C ALA A 215 -6.73 6.25 4.57
N THR A 216 -6.61 7.44 5.17
CA THR A 216 -5.39 8.26 5.11
C THR A 216 -4.61 8.29 6.43
N ALA A 217 -5.28 8.33 7.59
CA ALA A 217 -4.77 8.84 8.86
C ALA A 217 -3.54 8.16 9.50
N ARG A 218 -3.00 7.06 8.96
CA ARG A 218 -1.87 6.34 9.61
C ARG A 218 -0.70 6.00 8.70
N VAL A 219 -0.85 6.14 7.38
CA VAL A 219 0.12 5.56 6.43
C VAL A 219 0.32 6.37 5.14
N VAL A 220 -0.21 7.61 5.07
CA VAL A 220 -0.20 8.46 3.86
C VAL A 220 1.15 8.44 3.15
N THR A 221 2.23 8.74 3.88
CA THR A 221 3.57 8.84 3.27
C THR A 221 4.05 7.52 2.67
N GLY A 222 3.70 6.38 3.29
CA GLY A 222 4.10 5.08 2.76
C GLY A 222 3.32 4.71 1.51
N ILE A 223 2.00 4.89 1.53
CA ILE A 223 1.14 4.65 0.37
C ILE A 223 1.49 5.58 -0.78
N GLU A 224 1.78 6.86 -0.51
CA GLU A 224 2.21 7.82 -1.52
C GLU A 224 3.51 7.38 -2.20
N GLU A 225 4.52 6.95 -1.45
CA GLU A 225 5.78 6.50 -2.05
C GLU A 225 5.64 5.17 -2.79
N ILE A 226 4.85 4.23 -2.27
CA ILE A 226 4.50 3.00 -3.02
C ILE A 226 3.78 3.37 -4.32
N SER A 227 2.79 4.26 -4.26
CA SER A 227 2.02 4.69 -5.43
C SER A 227 2.91 5.38 -6.46
N ARG A 228 3.82 6.25 -6.02
CA ARG A 228 4.79 6.92 -6.91
C ARG A 228 5.75 5.91 -7.53
N GLY A 229 6.22 4.92 -6.77
CA GLY A 229 7.08 3.86 -7.30
C GLY A 229 6.35 2.95 -8.27
N PHE A 230 5.07 2.67 -8.03
CA PHE A 230 4.25 1.88 -8.93
C PHE A 230 4.07 2.58 -10.28
N ARG A 231 3.68 3.87 -10.25
CA ARG A 231 3.50 4.70 -11.45
C ARG A 231 4.79 5.05 -12.18
N ASP A 232 5.94 4.92 -11.52
CA ASP A 232 7.23 5.01 -12.22
C ASP A 232 7.32 3.93 -13.32
N LEU A 233 6.76 2.74 -13.09
CA LEU A 233 6.95 1.57 -13.97
C LEU A 233 5.71 1.06 -14.69
N VAL A 234 4.52 1.49 -14.29
CA VAL A 234 3.27 1.17 -14.99
C VAL A 234 2.92 2.33 -15.93
N PRO A 235 2.93 2.12 -17.27
CA PRO A 235 2.52 3.14 -18.24
C PRO A 235 1.12 3.66 -17.95
N ALA A 236 0.86 4.93 -18.28
CA ALA A 236 -0.44 5.56 -18.02
C ALA A 236 -1.58 4.81 -18.70
N GLU A 237 -1.36 4.31 -19.91
CA GLU A 237 -2.35 3.55 -20.68
C GLU A 237 -2.69 2.22 -20.00
N VAL A 238 -1.70 1.57 -19.37
CA VAL A 238 -1.95 0.34 -18.59
C VAL A 238 -2.70 0.67 -17.31
N LEU A 239 -2.32 1.78 -16.65
CA LEU A 239 -2.94 2.20 -15.39
C LEU A 239 -4.41 2.59 -15.56
N GLU A 240 -4.80 3.16 -16.70
CA GLU A 240 -6.19 3.54 -17.00
C GLU A 240 -7.13 2.34 -17.06
N ASP A 241 -6.65 1.20 -17.58
CA ASP A 241 -7.43 -0.03 -17.72
C ASP A 241 -7.27 -1.00 -16.53
N LEU A 242 -6.35 -0.72 -15.60
CA LEU A 242 -6.01 -1.63 -14.52
C LEU A 242 -7.03 -1.57 -13.38
N GLU A 243 -7.70 -2.69 -13.12
CA GLU A 243 -8.63 -2.82 -11.99
C GLU A 243 -7.94 -3.44 -10.77
N VAL A 244 -8.52 -3.25 -9.58
CA VAL A 244 -7.97 -3.84 -8.36
C VAL A 244 -8.02 -5.38 -8.40
N GLU A 245 -9.00 -5.93 -9.10
CA GLU A 245 -9.17 -7.36 -9.34
C GLU A 245 -8.01 -7.96 -10.17
N ASP A 246 -7.41 -7.20 -11.10
CA ASP A 246 -6.21 -7.62 -11.83
C ASP A 246 -5.00 -7.72 -10.91
N LEU A 247 -4.84 -6.73 -10.01
CA LEU A 247 -3.76 -6.73 -9.02
C LEU A 247 -3.91 -7.91 -8.05
N LEU A 248 -5.13 -8.17 -7.57
CA LEU A 248 -5.41 -9.31 -6.69
C LEU A 248 -5.13 -10.68 -7.33
N GLN A 249 -5.14 -10.78 -8.66
CA GLN A 249 -4.76 -12.00 -9.37
C GLN A 249 -3.24 -12.16 -9.53
N LEU A 250 -2.50 -11.05 -9.61
CA LEU A 250 -1.04 -11.05 -9.71
C LEU A 250 -0.36 -11.16 -8.35
N PHE A 251 -1.01 -10.66 -7.30
CA PHE A 251 -0.49 -10.53 -5.94
C PHE A 251 -1.11 -11.62 -5.06
N ILE A 252 -0.49 -12.81 -5.09
CA ILE A 252 -1.02 -14.08 -4.55
C ILE A 252 -0.41 -14.48 -3.21
#